data_AF-A0A518H584-F1
#
_entry.id   AF-A0A518H584-F1
#
_cell.length_a   1.000
_cell.length_b   1.000
_cell.length_c   1.000
_cell.angle_alpha   90.00
_cell.angle_beta   90.00
_cell.angle_gamma   90.00
#
_symmetry.space_group_name_H-M   'P 1'
#
loop_
_entity.id
_entity.type
_entity.pdbx_description
1 polymer ?
#
loop_
_entity_poly.entity_id
_entity_poly.type
_entity_poly.pdbx_seq_one_letter_code
_entity_poly.pdbx_strand_id
1 'polypeptide(L)'
;MLCPPLSPDPVVQDWIARHKNPANFALHLVAIPPTILGVLYIPFYLTLLSVPVFLLALCLFDGGYLVQFLGHAIDRSEPGEIALLRKWLRRQWERRTAPAAGAAGRDAS
;
A
#
# COMPACT_ATOMS: atom_id res chain seq x y z
N MET A 1 -21.98 -30.74 21.67
CA MET A 1 -22.19 -29.28 21.56
C MET A 1 -21.16 -28.74 20.58
N LEU A 2 -21.59 -28.20 19.44
CA LEU A 2 -20.70 -27.49 18.52
C LEU A 2 -20.36 -26.14 19.19
N CYS A 3 -19.08 -25.79 19.27
CA CYS A 3 -18.70 -24.45 19.74
C CYS A 3 -19.38 -23.39 18.85
N PRO A 4 -19.93 -22.31 19.43
CA PRO A 4 -20.38 -21.19 18.62
C PRO A 4 -19.19 -20.65 17.81
N PRO A 5 -19.42 -20.14 16.58
CA PRO A 5 -18.36 -19.57 15.78
C PRO A 5 -17.69 -18.43 16.55
N LEU A 6 -16.36 -18.46 16.60
CA LEU A 6 -15.55 -17.38 17.18
C LEU A 6 -15.88 -16.07 16.45
N SER A 7 -15.94 -14.98 17.21
CA SER A 7 -16.04 -13.64 16.62
C SER A 7 -14.87 -13.43 15.65
N PRO A 8 -15.11 -13.02 14.40
CA PRO A 8 -14.03 -12.81 13.45
C PRO A 8 -13.04 -11.77 13.99
N ASP A 9 -11.75 -12.04 13.81
CA ASP A 9 -10.67 -11.15 14.24
C ASP A 9 -10.89 -9.74 13.67
N PRO A 10 -10.62 -8.66 14.42
CA PRO A 10 -10.75 -7.29 13.93
C PRO A 10 -10.07 -7.06 12.58
N VAL A 11 -8.93 -7.71 12.30
CA VAL A 11 -8.23 -7.63 11.02
C VAL A 11 -9.07 -8.19 9.88
N VAL A 12 -9.75 -9.31 10.11
CA VAL A 12 -10.61 -9.95 9.12
C VAL A 12 -11.85 -9.10 8.87
N GLN A 13 -12.45 -8.55 9.93
CA GLN A 13 -13.60 -7.65 9.79
C GLN A 13 -13.24 -6.40 8.99
N ASP A 14 -12.09 -5.80 9.28
CA ASP A 14 -11.60 -4.60 8.62
C ASP A 14 -11.21 -4.87 7.16
N TRP A 15 -10.73 -6.08 6.86
CA TRP A 15 -10.48 -6.54 5.49
C TRP A 15 -11.78 -6.75 4.70
N ILE A 16 -12.79 -7.44 5.27
CA ILE A 16 -14.10 -7.65 4.65
C ILE A 16 -14.81 -6.31 4.42
N ALA A 17 -14.73 -5.39 5.39
CA ALA A 17 -15.36 -4.08 5.29
C ALA A 17 -14.81 -3.25 4.11
N ARG A 18 -13.54 -3.45 3.75
CA ARG A 18 -12.85 -2.74 2.66
C ARG A 18 -12.98 -3.42 1.29
N HIS A 19 -13.23 -4.73 1.24
CA HIS A 19 -13.36 -5.50 -0.01
C HIS A 19 -14.83 -5.84 -0.33
N LYS A 20 -15.71 -4.83 -0.27
CA LYS A 20 -17.14 -5.01 -0.59
C LYS A 20 -17.41 -5.08 -2.09
N ASN A 21 -16.59 -4.45 -2.93
CA ASN A 21 -16.80 -4.48 -4.37
C ASN A 21 -16.06 -5.68 -5.00
N PRO A 22 -16.80 -6.67 -5.53
CA PRO A 22 -16.18 -7.83 -6.18
C PRO A 22 -15.37 -7.44 -7.43
N ALA A 23 -15.72 -6.37 -8.14
CA ALA A 23 -14.99 -5.91 -9.31
C ALA A 23 -13.59 -5.41 -8.93
N ASN A 24 -13.50 -4.57 -7.91
CA ASN A 24 -12.21 -4.09 -7.41
C ASN A 24 -11.35 -5.23 -6.86
N PHE A 25 -11.97 -6.15 -6.09
CA PHE A 25 -11.27 -7.35 -5.62
C PHE A 25 -10.70 -8.18 -6.78
N ALA A 26 -11.49 -8.42 -7.84
CA ALA A 26 -11.04 -9.17 -9.02
C ALA A 26 -9.91 -8.44 -9.77
N LEU A 27 -10.00 -7.12 -9.92
CA LEU A 27 -8.95 -6.30 -10.53
C LEU A 27 -7.64 -6.43 -9.74
N HIS A 28 -7.69 -6.31 -8.41
CA HIS A 28 -6.51 -6.51 -7.57
C HIS A 28 -5.95 -7.94 -7.66
N LEU A 29 -6.81 -8.95 -7.65
CA LEU A 29 -6.40 -10.35 -7.74
C LEU A 29 -5.60 -10.63 -9.03
N VAL A 30 -5.99 -10.01 -10.15
CA VAL A 30 -5.30 -10.16 -11.43
C VAL A 30 -4.07 -9.25 -11.53
N ALA A 31 -4.10 -8.08 -10.90
CA ALA A 31 -3.08 -7.05 -11.07
C ALA A 31 -1.90 -7.13 -10.10
N ILE A 32 -2.09 -7.68 -8.89
CA ILE A 32 -1.02 -7.86 -7.92
C ILE A 32 0.06 -8.84 -8.42
N PRO A 33 -0.26 -10.03 -8.98
CA PRO A 33 0.75 -10.96 -9.47
C PRO A 33 1.72 -10.37 -10.50
N PRO A 34 1.29 -9.71 -11.60
CA PRO A 34 2.22 -9.09 -12.54
C PRO A 34 3.01 -7.95 -11.90
N THR A 35 2.42 -7.16 -10.98
CA THR A 35 3.15 -6.10 -10.27
C THR A 35 4.33 -6.68 -9.48
N ILE A 36 4.11 -7.76 -8.74
CA ILE A 36 5.17 -8.47 -7.99
C ILE A 36 6.19 -9.05 -8.95
N LEU A 37 5.76 -9.69 -10.03
CA LEU A 37 6.66 -10.25 -11.04
C LEU A 37 7.57 -9.18 -11.66
N GLY A 38 7.05 -7.99 -11.96
CA GLY A 38 7.86 -6.88 -12.47
C GLY A 38 9.04 -6.54 -11.56
N VAL A 39 8.83 -6.48 -10.24
CA VAL A 39 9.91 -6.27 -9.26
C VAL A 39 10.87 -7.47 -9.21
N LEU A 40 10.34 -8.69 -9.22
CA LEU A 40 11.14 -9.91 -9.19
C LEU A 40 11.98 -10.12 -10.47
N TYR A 41 11.69 -9.41 -11.55
CA TYR A 41 12.49 -9.41 -12.77
C TYR A 41 13.74 -8.52 -12.71
N ILE A 42 13.85 -7.63 -11.71
CA ILE A 42 15.01 -6.72 -11.57
C ILE A 42 16.34 -7.47 -11.50
N PRO A 43 16.51 -8.54 -10.69
CA PRO A 43 17.77 -9.30 -10.66
C PRO A 43 18.12 -9.93 -12.01
N PHE A 44 17.13 -10.41 -12.77
CA PHE A 44 17.36 -10.98 -14.11
C PHE A 44 17.79 -9.91 -15.09
N TYR A 45 17.17 -8.73 -15.05
CA TYR A 45 17.64 -7.59 -15.84
C TYR A 45 19.09 -7.24 -15.48
N LEU A 46 19.44 -7.14 -14.19
CA LEU A 46 20.78 -6.76 -13.75
C LEU A 46 21.85 -7.79 -14.13
N THR A 47 21.51 -9.08 -14.19
CA THR A 47 22.46 -10.13 -14.60
C THR A 47 22.62 -10.21 -16.12
N LEU A 48 21.54 -10.03 -16.88
CA LEU A 48 21.55 -10.16 -18.34
C LEU A 48 21.85 -8.83 -19.05
N LEU A 49 21.70 -7.69 -18.36
CA LEU A 49 21.67 -6.33 -18.92
C LEU A 49 20.81 -6.21 -20.19
N SER A 50 19.69 -6.94 -20.20
CA SER A 50 18.84 -7.13 -21.36
C SER A 50 17.71 -6.12 -21.42
N VAL A 51 17.68 -5.29 -22.48
CA VAL A 51 16.62 -4.31 -22.73
C VAL A 51 15.23 -4.97 -22.80
N PRO A 52 15.03 -6.10 -23.51
CA PRO A 52 13.74 -6.81 -23.49
C PRO A 52 13.27 -7.21 -22.08
N VAL A 53 14.19 -7.68 -21.22
CA VAL A 53 13.88 -8.07 -19.84
C VAL A 53 13.50 -6.85 -19.01
N PHE A 54 14.21 -5.73 -19.19
CA PHE A 54 13.86 -4.46 -18.56
C PHE A 54 12.46 -3.99 -18.97
N LEU A 55 12.15 -3.99 -20.26
CA LEU A 55 10.84 -3.58 -20.76
C LEU A 55 9.73 -4.51 -20.26
N LEU A 56 9.98 -5.82 -20.20
CA LEU A 56 9.04 -6.77 -19.62
C LEU A 56 8.79 -6.48 -18.13
N ALA A 57 9.85 -6.25 -17.36
CA ALA A 57 9.75 -5.90 -15.94
C ALA A 57 8.93 -4.63 -15.72
N LEU A 58 9.21 -3.59 -16.53
CA LEU A 58 8.52 -2.31 -16.49
C LEU A 58 7.04 -2.47 -16.85
N CYS A 59 6.71 -3.15 -17.95
CA CYS A 59 5.33 -3.39 -18.37
C CYS A 59 4.53 -4.21 -17.35
N LEU A 60 5.14 -5.22 -16.72
CA LEU A 60 4.50 -6.02 -15.69
C LEU A 60 4.21 -5.19 -14.44
N PHE A 61 5.20 -4.41 -14.00
CA PHE A 61 5.06 -3.53 -12.84
C PHE A 61 4.03 -2.43 -13.10
N ASP A 62 4.25 -1.58 -14.10
CA ASP A 62 3.40 -0.43 -14.38
C ASP A 62 2.00 -0.86 -14.82
N GLY A 63 1.90 -1.88 -15.68
CA GLY A 63 0.63 -2.40 -16.15
C GLY A 63 -0.21 -2.98 -15.00
N GLY A 64 0.39 -3.80 -14.14
CA GLY A 64 -0.28 -4.30 -12.95
C GLY A 64 -0.66 -3.16 -11.99
N TYR A 65 0.27 -2.25 -11.73
CA TYR A 65 0.05 -1.13 -10.82
C TYR A 65 -1.09 -0.21 -11.28
N LEU A 66 -1.15 0.13 -12.56
CA LEU A 66 -2.24 0.94 -13.14
C LEU A 66 -3.60 0.27 -13.00
N VAL A 67 -3.69 -1.05 -13.20
CA VAL A 67 -4.96 -1.79 -13.05
C VAL A 67 -5.42 -1.79 -11.58
N GLN A 68 -4.50 -1.86 -10.60
CA GLN A 68 -4.85 -1.72 -9.19
C GLN A 68 -5.42 -0.33 -8.88
N PHE A 69 -4.80 0.74 -9.41
CA PHE A 69 -5.30 2.10 -9.27
C PHE A 69 -6.66 2.30 -9.95
N LEU A 70 -6.88 1.66 -11.09
CA LEU A 70 -8.17 1.69 -11.78
C LEU A 70 -9.28 1.04 -10.92
N GLY A 71 -8.99 -0.07 -10.25
CA GLY A 71 -9.92 -0.69 -9.30
C GLY A 71 -10.33 0.27 -8.18
N HIS A 72 -9.35 0.94 -7.57
CA HIS A 72 -9.61 1.98 -6.57
C HIS A 72 -10.40 3.16 -7.12
N ALA A 73 -10.10 3.61 -8.35
CA ALA A 73 -10.80 4.71 -8.99
C ALA A 73 -12.27 4.39 -9.29
N ILE A 74 -12.57 3.16 -9.74
CA ILE A 74 -13.93 2.66 -9.96
C ILE A 74 -14.71 2.64 -8.64
N ASP A 75 -14.08 2.17 -7.56
CA ASP A 75 -14.67 2.10 -6.23
C ASP A 75 -14.75 3.45 -5.50
N ARG A 76 -14.08 4.48 -6.04
CA ARG A 76 -13.78 5.74 -5.33
C ARG A 76 -13.19 5.49 -3.95
N SER A 77 -12.44 4.40 -3.80
CA SER A 77 -11.75 4.04 -2.56
C SER A 77 -10.33 4.59 -2.58
N GLU A 78 -9.78 4.90 -1.40
CA GLU A 78 -8.41 5.40 -1.29
C GLU A 78 -7.41 4.22 -1.40
N PRO A 79 -6.44 4.27 -2.33
CA PRO A 79 -5.34 3.31 -2.36
C PRO A 79 -4.54 3.33 -1.05
N GLY A 80 -4.16 2.15 -0.56
CA GLY A 80 -3.45 2.01 0.71
C GLY A 80 -2.13 2.78 0.76
N GLU A 81 -1.45 2.92 -0.37
CA GLU A 81 -0.21 3.68 -0.51
C GLU A 81 -0.41 5.18 -0.29
N ILE A 82 -1.52 5.74 -0.79
CA ILE A 82 -1.89 7.14 -0.56
C ILE A 82 -2.25 7.35 0.92
N ALA A 83 -3.00 6.42 1.51
CA ALA A 83 -3.33 6.47 2.93
C ALA A 83 -2.07 6.41 3.82
N LEU A 84 -1.11 5.53 3.49
CA LEU A 84 0.17 5.42 4.18
C LEU A 84 1.02 6.69 4.00
N LEU A 85 1.11 7.23 2.79
CA LEU A 85 1.83 8.46 2.50
C LEU A 85 1.23 9.64 3.26
N ARG A 86 -0.09 9.80 3.26
CA ARG A 86 -0.83 10.82 4.01
C ARG A 86 -0.53 10.71 5.51
N LYS A 87 -0.59 9.48 6.05
CA LYS A 87 -0.27 9.21 7.46
C LYS A 87 1.19 9.57 7.80
N TRP A 88 2.13 9.26 6.91
CA TRP A 88 3.53 9.61 7.08
C TRP A 88 3.74 11.13 7.03
N LEU A 89 3.17 11.83 6.05
CA LEU A 89 3.25 13.29 5.92
C LEU A 89 2.68 14.01 7.15
N ARG A 90 1.53 13.55 7.66
CA ARG A 90 0.93 14.09 8.89
C ARG A 90 1.89 14.00 10.07
N ARG A 91 2.52 12.83 10.26
CA ARG A 91 3.52 12.61 11.32
C ARG A 91 4.75 13.50 11.15
N GLN A 92 5.21 13.73 9.93
CA GLN A 92 6.34 14.63 9.66
C GLN A 92 5.99 16.09 9.97
N TRP A 93 4.77 16.51 9.62
CA TRP A 93 4.30 17.86 9.92
C TRP A 93 4.19 18.10 11.43
N GLU A 94 3.56 17.18 12.17
CA GLU A 94 3.46 17.24 13.64
C GLU A 94 4.83 17.35 14.32
N ARG A 95 5.83 16.59 13.84
CA ARG A 95 7.21 16.67 14.34
C ARG A 95 7.85 18.04 14.12
N ARG A 96 7.53 18.71 13.01
CA ARG A 96 8.08 20.05 12.68
C ARG A 96 7.38 21.17 13.45
N THR A 97 6.08 21.03 13.73
CA THR A 97 5.27 22.04 14.43
C THR A 97 5.17 21.81 15.93
N ALA A 98 5.73 20.71 16.45
CA ALA A 98 5.80 20.47 17.88
C ALA A 98 6.55 21.63 18.54
N PRO A 99 5.95 22.35 19.50
CA PRO A 99 6.64 23.42 20.20
C PRO A 99 7.89 22.85 20.86
N ALA A 100 8.98 23.62 20.85
CA ALA A 100 10.23 23.28 21.54
C ALA A 100 9.98 23.24 23.06
N ALA A 101 9.43 22.13 23.54
CA ALA A 101 9.25 21.83 24.95
C ALA A 101 10.64 21.57 25.54
N GLY A 102 11.37 22.64 25.88
CA GLY A 102 12.70 22.50 26.48
C GLY A 102 13.48 23.78 26.78
N ALA A 103 13.06 24.97 26.36
CA ALA A 103 13.82 26.20 26.60
C ALA A 103 13.35 27.06 27.80
N ALA A 104 12.22 26.73 28.45
CA ALA A 104 11.60 27.59 29.47
C ALA A 104 11.64 26.99 30.89
N GLY A 105 12.72 26.28 31.25
CA GLY A 105 12.84 25.62 32.57
C GLY A 105 14.22 25.71 33.23
N ARG A 106 15.13 26.54 32.72
CA ARG A 106 16.49 26.69 33.29
C ARG A 106 16.82 28.08 33.85
N ASP A 107 15.83 28.96 33.99
CA ASP A 107 16.03 30.33 34.48
C ASP A 107 15.29 30.62 35.80
N ALA A 108 14.86 29.58 36.53
CA ALA A 108 14.33 29.70 37.88
C ALA A 108 15.23 28.93 38.85
N SER A 109 16.35 29.54 39.22
CA SER A 109 17.23 29.12 40.32
C SER A 109 17.85 30.36 40.95
#